data_AF-A0A9P6WHX9-F1
#
_entry.id   AF-A0A9P6WHX9-F1
#
_cell.length_a   1.000
_cell.length_b   1.000
_cell.length_c   1.000
_cell.angle_alpha   90.00
_cell.angle_beta   90.00
_cell.angle_gamma   90.00
#
_symmetry.space_group_name_H-M   'P 1'
#
loop_
_entity.id
_entity.type
_entity.pdbx_description
1 polymer ?
#
loop_
_entity_poly.entity_id
_entity_poly.type
_entity_poly.pdbx_seq_one_letter_code
_entity_poly.pdbx_strand_id
1 'polypeptide(L)'
;MLNNKDLLIKIDNFLNKIDYTEFIKKQLKELLLRYEFCRINNSSHYNYKLEVINIKKFNDHLIGFIDGDGSLRSGKRVGHKKGLYRFVPNISIKLDGIDLNYLQLVVNKLDLTNKEVYNTLDIKPKAVINISSKEDFEKVMNLIEENGGFLSQKRVRDFKLLKKLLVYLNETQLNVHNIT
;
A
#
# COMPACT_ATOMS: atom_id res chain seq x y z
N MET A 1 13.97 -0.28 29.16
CA MET A 1 13.96 0.04 27.72
C MET A 1 15.37 0.43 27.32
N LEU A 2 15.96 -0.23 26.32
CA LEU A 2 17.27 0.16 25.81
C LEU A 2 17.15 1.57 25.20
N ASN A 3 18.06 2.46 25.59
CA ASN A 3 18.07 3.84 25.15
C ASN A 3 18.35 3.86 23.63
N ASN A 4 17.42 4.38 22.82
CA ASN A 4 17.56 4.42 21.35
C ASN A 4 18.91 5.06 20.91
N LYS A 5 19.50 5.91 21.74
CA LYS A 5 20.83 6.51 21.52
C LYS A 5 21.96 5.48 21.48
N ASP A 6 21.99 4.52 22.40
CA ASP A 6 23.10 3.55 22.48
C ASP A 6 23.10 2.61 21.28
N LEU A 7 21.90 2.24 20.82
CA LEU A 7 21.73 1.43 19.62
C LEU A 7 22.21 2.18 18.37
N LEU A 8 21.81 3.45 18.22
CA LEU A 8 22.26 4.30 17.12
C LEU A 8 23.79 4.41 17.06
N ILE A 9 24.43 4.65 18.20
CA ILE A 9 25.90 4.75 18.30
C ILE A 9 26.56 3.43 17.87
N LYS A 10 26.04 2.28 18.29
CA LYS A 10 26.58 0.96 17.89
C LYS A 10 26.45 0.72 16.39
N ILE A 11 25.30 1.06 15.81
CA ILE A 11 25.07 0.93 14.36
C ILE A 11 25.99 1.87 13.59
N ASP A 12 26.13 3.12 14.01
CA ASP A 12 27.02 4.10 13.36
C ASP A 12 28.48 3.65 13.42
N ASN A 13 28.95 3.16 14.57
CA ASN A 13 30.29 2.61 14.72
C ASN A 13 30.54 1.37 13.85
N PHE A 14 29.51 0.54 13.63
CA PHE A 14 29.59 -0.59 12.73
C PHE A 14 29.69 -0.13 11.27
N LEU A 15 28.80 0.76 10.83
CA LEU A 15 28.75 1.24 9.44
C LEU A 15 29.99 2.03 9.03
N ASN A 16 30.59 2.77 9.97
CA ASN A 16 31.83 3.51 9.72
C ASN A 16 33.04 2.60 9.44
N LYS A 17 32.97 1.32 9.83
CA LYS A 17 34.02 0.33 9.56
C LYS A 17 33.88 -0.34 8.19
N ILE A 18 32.79 -0.09 7.48
CA ILE A 18 32.50 -0.70 6.19
C ILE A 18 32.79 0.29 5.08
N ASP A 19 33.53 -0.16 4.07
CA ASP A 19 33.84 0.64 2.89
C ASP A 19 32.66 0.64 1.90
N TYR A 20 31.63 1.40 2.25
CA TYR A 20 30.48 1.68 1.40
C TYR A 20 30.25 3.19 1.26
N THR A 21 29.56 3.56 0.19
CA THR A 21 29.13 4.95 -0.01
C THR A 21 28.21 5.42 1.12
N GLU A 22 28.23 6.72 1.42
CA GLU A 22 27.34 7.32 2.42
C GLU A 22 25.85 7.04 2.14
N PHE A 23 25.49 6.94 0.87
CA PHE A 23 24.14 6.54 0.46
C PHE A 23 23.78 5.13 0.93
N ILE A 24 24.66 4.15 0.71
CA ILE A 24 24.45 2.75 1.12
C ILE A 24 24.46 2.65 2.65
N LYS A 25 25.38 3.34 3.33
CA LYS A 25 25.44 3.37 4.80
C LYS A 25 24.14 3.91 5.40
N LYS A 26 23.55 4.95 4.83
CA LYS A 26 22.26 5.49 5.28
C LYS A 26 21.13 4.47 5.18
N GLN A 27 21.06 3.70 4.09
CA GLN A 27 20.06 2.65 3.94
C GLN A 27 20.27 1.50 4.94
N LEU A 28 21.52 1.05 5.10
CA LEU A 28 21.87 0.01 6.07
C LEU A 28 21.55 0.44 7.51
N LYS A 29 21.76 1.71 7.85
CA LYS A 29 21.41 2.26 9.17
C LYS A 29 19.93 2.07 9.47
N GLU A 30 19.07 2.43 8.53
CA GLU A 30 17.62 2.28 8.68
C GLU A 30 17.21 0.81 8.83
N LEU A 31 17.83 -0.10 8.05
CA LEU A 31 17.57 -1.53 8.13
C LEU A 31 17.99 -2.13 9.48
N LEU A 32 19.22 -1.84 9.92
CA LEU A 32 19.78 -2.34 11.18
C LEU A 32 18.99 -1.81 12.39
N LEU A 33 18.54 -0.55 12.34
CA LEU A 33 17.68 0.01 13.38
C LEU A 33 16.36 -0.76 13.52
N ARG A 34 15.73 -1.09 12.39
CA ARG A 34 14.49 -1.89 12.40
C ARG A 34 14.75 -3.29 12.96
N TYR A 35 15.81 -3.95 12.50
CA TYR A 35 16.17 -5.30 12.95
C TYR A 35 16.45 -5.35 14.45
N GLU A 36 17.31 -4.48 14.94
CA GLU A 36 17.70 -4.46 16.36
C GLU A 36 16.53 -4.04 17.26
N PHE A 37 15.67 -3.14 16.81
CA PHE A 37 14.44 -2.83 17.53
C PHE A 37 13.54 -4.07 17.66
N CYS A 38 13.30 -4.79 16.56
CA CYS A 38 12.51 -6.03 16.58
C CYS A 38 13.13 -7.07 17.52
N ARG A 39 14.46 -7.27 17.45
CA ARG A 39 15.21 -8.20 18.30
C ARG A 39 15.10 -7.86 19.79
N ILE A 40 15.32 -6.59 20.15
CA ILE A 40 15.28 -6.12 21.55
C ILE A 40 13.87 -6.25 22.14
N ASN A 41 12.84 -5.99 21.34
CA ASN A 41 11.45 -6.02 21.79
C ASN A 41 10.77 -7.38 21.60
N ASN A 42 11.52 -8.41 21.15
CA ASN A 42 10.98 -9.73 20.80
C ASN A 42 9.73 -9.64 19.90
N SER A 43 9.76 -8.71 18.94
CA SER A 43 8.67 -8.42 18.01
C SER A 43 9.09 -8.85 16.62
N SER A 44 8.18 -9.48 15.86
CA SER A 44 8.36 -9.72 14.43
C SER A 44 8.12 -8.46 13.58
N HIS A 45 7.69 -7.35 14.19
CA HIS A 45 7.25 -6.15 13.48
C HIS A 45 7.84 -4.88 14.06
N TYR A 46 8.21 -3.94 13.18
CA TYR A 46 8.64 -2.60 13.55
C TYR A 46 7.44 -1.65 13.56
N ASN A 47 7.20 -0.97 14.67
CA ASN A 47 6.15 0.06 14.76
C ASN A 47 6.69 1.36 14.18
N TYR A 48 6.31 1.66 12.93
CA TYR A 48 6.70 2.89 12.25
C TYR A 48 6.26 4.13 13.05
N LYS A 49 7.21 5.02 13.38
CA LYS A 49 6.89 6.34 13.94
C LYS A 49 6.45 7.28 12.82
N LEU A 50 5.19 7.71 12.84
CA LEU A 50 4.58 8.51 11.78
C LEU A 50 5.29 9.85 11.50
N GLU A 51 5.89 10.45 12.54
CA GLU A 51 6.58 11.76 12.53
C GLU A 51 7.87 11.77 11.69
N VAL A 52 8.45 10.61 11.37
CA VAL A 52 9.75 10.51 10.68
C VAL A 52 9.62 10.16 9.19
N ILE A 53 8.39 9.91 8.72
CA ILE A 53 8.16 9.43 7.35
C ILE A 53 8.12 10.61 6.37
N ASN A 54 9.09 10.67 5.46
CA ASN A 54 9.05 11.56 4.31
C ASN A 54 7.88 11.14 3.39
N ILE A 55 6.88 12.01 3.27
CA ILE A 55 5.63 11.68 2.58
C ILE A 55 5.86 11.38 1.09
N LYS A 56 6.76 12.13 0.44
CA LYS A 56 7.07 11.93 -0.98
C LYS A 56 7.67 10.54 -1.21
N LYS A 57 8.69 10.17 -0.43
CA LYS A 57 9.32 8.84 -0.53
C LYS A 57 8.33 7.71 -0.23
N PHE A 58 7.42 7.93 0.72
CA PHE A 58 6.38 6.97 1.04
C PHE A 58 5.42 6.78 -0.15
N ASN A 59 4.96 7.89 -0.76
CA ASN A 59 4.07 7.87 -1.91
C ASN A 59 4.73 7.19 -3.12
N ASP A 60 5.97 7.57 -3.45
CA ASP A 60 6.77 6.97 -4.51
C ASP A 60 6.89 5.44 -4.31
N HIS A 61 7.21 5.02 -3.09
CA HIS A 61 7.31 3.61 -2.73
C HIS A 61 5.96 2.89 -2.85
N LEU A 62 4.88 3.48 -2.33
CA LEU A 62 3.55 2.87 -2.36
C LEU A 62 3.05 2.68 -3.80
N ILE A 63 3.31 3.63 -4.69
CA ILE A 63 2.92 3.50 -6.10
C ILE A 63 3.74 2.43 -6.81
N GLY A 64 5.06 2.41 -6.59
CA GLY A 64 5.92 1.33 -7.08
C GLY A 64 5.44 -0.04 -6.59
N PHE A 65 5.00 -0.11 -5.33
CA PHE A 65 4.41 -1.31 -4.76
C PHE A 65 3.10 -1.70 -5.45
N ILE A 66 2.19 -0.76 -5.66
CA ILE A 66 0.90 -1.03 -6.35
C ILE A 66 1.14 -1.46 -7.80
N ASP A 67 2.16 -0.92 -8.47
CA ASP A 67 2.56 -1.29 -9.83
C ASP A 67 2.94 -2.77 -9.91
N GLY A 68 3.86 -3.20 -9.03
CA GLY A 68 4.36 -4.57 -8.95
C GLY A 68 3.31 -5.55 -8.42
N ASP A 69 2.91 -5.37 -7.17
CA ASP A 69 2.20 -6.39 -6.38
C ASP A 69 0.75 -6.00 -6.06
N GLY A 70 0.37 -4.76 -6.34
CA GLY A 70 -1.01 -4.31 -6.19
C GLY A 70 -1.96 -4.96 -7.19
N SER A 71 -3.25 -4.73 -7.01
CA SER A 71 -4.26 -5.29 -7.90
C SER A 71 -5.38 -4.29 -8.14
N LEU A 72 -5.43 -3.72 -9.34
CA LEU A 72 -6.54 -2.91 -9.84
C LEU A 72 -7.60 -3.85 -10.45
N ARG A 73 -8.80 -3.89 -9.87
CA ARG A 73 -9.89 -4.76 -10.32
C ARG A 73 -11.18 -4.01 -10.51
N SER A 74 -11.97 -4.57 -11.41
CA SER A 74 -13.31 -4.18 -11.75
C SER A 74 -14.22 -5.40 -11.71
N GLY A 75 -15.15 -5.45 -10.75
CA GLY A 75 -16.07 -6.59 -10.59
C GLY A 75 -17.51 -6.24 -10.97
N LYS A 76 -18.23 -7.22 -11.53
CA LYS A 76 -19.69 -7.18 -11.73
C LYS A 76 -20.36 -7.85 -10.52
N ARG A 77 -21.18 -7.12 -9.76
CA ARG A 77 -21.96 -7.65 -8.62
C ARG A 77 -23.45 -7.46 -8.87
N VAL A 78 -24.28 -8.35 -8.33
CA VAL A 78 -25.74 -8.18 -8.36
C VAL A 78 -26.10 -6.88 -7.64
N GLY A 79 -26.88 -6.04 -8.31
CA GLY A 79 -27.39 -4.78 -7.78
C GLY A 79 -28.57 -4.98 -6.85
N HIS A 80 -29.05 -3.88 -6.26
CA HIS A 80 -30.21 -3.87 -5.36
C HIS A 80 -31.54 -4.18 -6.10
N LYS A 81 -31.56 -4.06 -7.43
CA LYS A 81 -32.69 -4.43 -8.29
C LYS A 81 -32.38 -5.73 -9.04
N LYS A 82 -33.35 -6.64 -9.09
CA LYS A 82 -33.26 -7.92 -9.81
C LYS A 82 -32.95 -7.66 -11.30
N GLY A 83 -31.91 -8.31 -11.82
CA GLY A 83 -31.48 -8.17 -13.22
C GLY A 83 -30.60 -6.94 -13.51
N LEU A 84 -30.23 -6.15 -12.49
CA LEU A 84 -29.26 -5.07 -12.61
C LEU A 84 -27.94 -5.46 -11.95
N TYR A 85 -26.84 -5.06 -12.55
CA TYR A 85 -25.52 -5.25 -11.98
C TYR A 85 -24.90 -3.91 -11.62
N ARG A 86 -24.25 -3.89 -10.47
CA ARG A 86 -23.37 -2.79 -10.07
C ARG A 86 -21.93 -3.14 -10.39
N PHE A 87 -21.23 -2.15 -10.87
CA PHE A 87 -19.79 -2.21 -11.03
C PHE A 87 -19.12 -1.79 -9.72
N VAL A 88 -18.06 -2.50 -9.32
CA VAL A 88 -17.32 -2.18 -8.09
C VAL A 88 -15.83 -2.11 -8.42
N PRO A 89 -15.23 -0.91 -8.53
CA PRO A 89 -13.80 -0.78 -8.62
C PRO A 89 -13.16 -1.15 -7.27
N ASN A 90 -12.00 -1.78 -7.31
CA ASN A 90 -11.27 -2.17 -6.12
C ASN A 90 -9.76 -2.15 -6.35
N ILE A 91 -9.02 -1.54 -5.42
CA ILE A 91 -7.57 -1.64 -5.32
C ILE A 91 -7.26 -2.58 -4.17
N SER A 92 -6.60 -3.70 -4.45
CA SER A 92 -6.20 -4.66 -3.43
C SER A 92 -4.69 -4.67 -3.30
N ILE A 93 -4.21 -4.64 -2.06
CA ILE A 93 -2.80 -4.88 -1.73
C ILE A 93 -2.76 -6.11 -0.83
N LYS A 94 -1.96 -7.11 -1.22
CA LYS A 94 -1.81 -8.36 -0.49
C LYS A 94 -0.34 -8.63 -0.22
N LEU A 95 0.01 -8.81 1.04
CA LEU A 95 1.36 -9.03 1.53
C LEU A 95 1.43 -10.28 2.39
N ASP A 96 2.64 -10.69 2.78
CA ASP A 96 2.79 -11.69 3.84
C ASP A 96 2.16 -11.17 5.14
N GLY A 97 1.61 -12.08 5.95
CA GLY A 97 0.90 -11.72 7.18
C GLY A 97 1.76 -10.92 8.17
N ILE A 98 3.09 -11.04 8.08
CA ILE A 98 4.06 -10.28 8.88
C ILE A 98 4.19 -8.81 8.47
N ASP A 99 3.58 -8.39 7.36
CA ASP A 99 3.64 -7.00 6.88
C ASP A 99 2.35 -6.22 7.20
N LEU A 100 1.53 -6.75 8.12
CA LEU A 100 0.27 -6.12 8.52
C LEU A 100 0.45 -4.67 8.99
N ASN A 101 1.52 -4.39 9.75
CA ASN A 101 1.83 -3.03 10.22
C ASN A 101 2.15 -2.06 9.07
N TYR A 102 2.73 -2.54 7.96
CA TYR A 102 2.95 -1.71 6.79
C TYR A 102 1.62 -1.35 6.12
N LEU A 103 0.69 -2.29 6.00
CA LEU A 103 -0.64 -1.98 5.45
C LEU A 103 -1.45 -1.05 6.37
N GLN A 104 -1.31 -1.18 7.70
CA GLN A 104 -1.91 -0.23 8.64
C GLN A 104 -1.31 1.17 8.49
N LEU A 105 0.00 1.25 8.25
CA LEU A 105 0.65 2.52 7.91
C LEU A 105 0.07 3.13 6.63
N VAL A 106 -0.21 2.32 5.59
CA VAL A 106 -0.86 2.79 4.36
C VAL A 106 -2.24 3.37 4.66
N VAL A 107 -3.08 2.66 5.43
CA VAL A 107 -4.40 3.16 5.86
C VAL A 107 -4.27 4.50 6.57
N ASN A 108 -3.33 4.62 7.52
CA ASN A 108 -3.14 5.85 8.29
C ASN A 108 -2.60 7.00 7.44
N LYS A 109 -1.65 6.75 6.53
CA LYS A 109 -1.01 7.79 5.71
C LYS A 109 -1.90 8.30 4.59
N LEU A 110 -2.79 7.47 4.07
CA LEU A 110 -3.77 7.88 3.07
C LEU A 110 -5.10 8.32 3.69
N ASP A 111 -5.22 8.29 5.02
CA ASP A 111 -6.46 8.61 5.74
C ASP A 111 -7.65 7.79 5.21
N LEU A 112 -7.49 6.47 5.07
CA LEU A 112 -8.55 5.59 4.58
C LEU A 112 -9.52 5.26 5.71
N THR A 113 -10.57 6.08 5.86
CA THR A 113 -11.46 6.04 7.02
C THR A 113 -12.20 4.70 7.11
N ASN A 114 -12.22 4.08 8.29
CA ASN A 114 -12.85 2.78 8.54
C ASN A 114 -12.31 1.61 7.67
N LYS A 115 -11.13 1.77 7.06
CA LYS A 115 -10.50 0.73 6.26
C LYS A 115 -9.77 -0.26 7.17
N GLU A 116 -10.30 -1.46 7.27
CA GLU A 116 -9.63 -2.52 8.02
C GLU A 116 -8.54 -3.21 7.20
N VAL A 117 -7.43 -3.49 7.88
CA VAL A 117 -6.40 -4.44 7.43
C VAL A 117 -6.67 -5.76 8.14
N TYR A 118 -6.74 -6.85 7.38
CA TYR A 118 -7.00 -8.17 7.94
C TYR A 118 -6.03 -9.21 7.39
N ASN A 119 -5.82 -10.28 8.15
CA ASN A 119 -5.10 -11.45 7.68
C ASN A 119 -6.07 -12.49 7.11
N THR A 120 -5.68 -13.15 6.02
CA THR A 120 -6.41 -14.32 5.52
C THR A 120 -6.24 -15.51 6.47
N LEU A 121 -7.22 -16.42 6.48
CA LEU A 121 -7.22 -17.62 7.34
C LEU A 121 -6.47 -18.81 6.71
N ASP A 122 -5.57 -18.54 5.77
CA ASP A 122 -4.82 -19.57 5.05
C ASP A 122 -3.64 -20.09 5.89
N ILE A 123 -3.12 -21.28 5.55
CA ILE A 123 -1.93 -21.89 6.18
C ILE A 123 -0.73 -20.91 6.17
N LYS A 124 -0.63 -20.09 5.11
CA LYS A 124 0.29 -18.95 5.04
C LYS A 124 -0.56 -17.67 5.02
N PRO A 125 -0.81 -17.05 6.19
CA PRO A 125 -1.69 -15.89 6.27
C PRO A 125 -1.12 -14.74 5.43
N LYS A 126 -2.00 -14.04 4.72
CA LYS A 126 -1.68 -12.84 3.95
C LYS A 126 -2.35 -11.63 4.57
N ALA A 127 -1.59 -10.55 4.77
CA ALA A 127 -2.16 -9.26 5.15
C ALA A 127 -2.81 -8.61 3.92
N VAL A 128 -4.05 -8.14 4.06
CA VAL A 128 -4.84 -7.63 2.93
C VAL A 128 -5.49 -6.30 3.29
N ILE A 129 -5.45 -5.37 2.32
CA ILE A 129 -6.35 -4.22 2.26
C ILE A 129 -7.08 -4.21 0.92
N ASN A 130 -8.38 -3.91 0.95
CA ASN A 130 -9.24 -3.78 -0.22
C ASN A 130 -9.90 -2.40 -0.23
N ILE A 131 -9.51 -1.54 -1.15
CA ILE A 131 -9.95 -0.16 -1.24
C ILE A 131 -11.03 -0.07 -2.33
N SER A 132 -12.28 0.04 -1.90
CA SER A 132 -13.46 -0.01 -2.79
C SER A 132 -14.52 1.05 -2.53
N SER A 133 -14.41 1.84 -1.45
CA SER A 133 -15.27 3.00 -1.26
C SER A 133 -14.89 4.04 -2.31
N LYS A 134 -15.86 4.84 -2.77
CA LYS A 134 -15.60 5.85 -3.81
C LYS A 134 -14.50 6.83 -3.37
N GLU A 135 -14.63 7.35 -2.15
CA GLU A 135 -13.73 8.34 -1.57
C GLU A 135 -12.30 7.79 -1.41
N ASP A 136 -12.13 6.62 -0.80
CA ASP A 136 -10.80 6.03 -0.62
C ASP A 136 -10.16 5.63 -1.96
N PHE A 137 -10.98 5.15 -2.89
CA PHE A 137 -10.52 4.79 -4.22
C PHE A 137 -10.02 6.04 -4.97
N GLU A 138 -10.76 7.14 -4.93
CA GLU A 138 -10.35 8.43 -5.52
C GLU A 138 -9.05 8.95 -4.89
N LYS A 139 -8.88 8.84 -3.57
CA LYS A 139 -7.63 9.20 -2.89
C LYS A 139 -6.42 8.47 -3.48
N VAL A 140 -6.53 7.15 -3.69
CA VAL A 140 -5.44 6.36 -4.26
C VAL A 140 -5.21 6.67 -5.74
N MET A 141 -6.27 6.92 -6.52
CA MET A 141 -6.15 7.28 -7.93
C MET A 141 -5.43 8.63 -8.10
N ASN A 142 -5.81 9.63 -7.31
CA ASN A 142 -5.17 10.94 -7.31
C ASN A 142 -3.70 10.84 -6.92
N LEU A 143 -3.40 10.04 -5.89
CA LEU A 143 -2.02 9.76 -5.49
C LEU A 143 -1.19 9.21 -6.66
N ILE A 144 -1.71 8.23 -7.40
CA ILE A 144 -1.01 7.67 -8.55
C ILE A 144 -0.72 8.76 -9.60
N GLU A 145 -1.68 9.63 -9.88
CA GLU A 145 -1.54 10.70 -10.88
C GLU A 145 -0.55 11.79 -10.47
N GLU A 146 -0.63 12.24 -9.22
CA GLU A 146 0.26 13.26 -8.65
C GLU A 146 1.73 12.85 -8.66
N ASN A 147 2.02 11.55 -8.66
CA ASN A 147 3.37 10.99 -8.68
C ASN A 147 3.77 10.45 -10.08
N GLY A 148 3.09 10.87 -11.14
CA GLY A 148 3.49 10.57 -12.53
C GLY A 148 2.97 9.24 -13.09
N GLY A 149 2.09 8.55 -12.38
CA GLY A 149 1.47 7.31 -12.82
C GLY A 149 2.31 6.05 -12.55
N PHE A 150 1.94 4.96 -13.22
CA PHE A 150 2.67 3.69 -13.15
C PHE A 150 3.87 3.67 -14.11
N LEU A 151 4.89 2.90 -13.75
CA LEU A 151 6.07 2.67 -14.58
C LEU A 151 5.84 1.53 -15.57
N SER A 152 5.16 0.46 -15.17
CA SER A 152 4.96 -0.67 -16.05
C SER A 152 3.92 -0.38 -17.14
N GLN A 153 4.27 -0.67 -18.40
CA GLN A 153 3.39 -0.43 -19.55
C GLN A 153 2.02 -1.13 -19.40
N LYS A 154 2.01 -2.31 -18.78
CA LYS A 154 0.78 -3.05 -18.49
C LYS A 154 -0.11 -2.27 -17.52
N ARG A 155 0.42 -1.80 -16.38
CA ARG A 155 -0.37 -1.04 -15.42
C ARG A 155 -0.81 0.31 -15.95
N VAL A 156 0.03 1.00 -16.73
CA VAL A 156 -0.38 2.23 -17.42
C VAL A 156 -1.62 2.00 -18.29
N ARG A 157 -1.66 0.87 -19.03
CA ARG A 157 -2.82 0.51 -19.85
C ARG A 157 -4.04 0.19 -18.99
N ASP A 158 -3.88 -0.66 -17.98
CA ASP A 158 -4.97 -1.08 -17.08
C ASP A 158 -5.57 0.14 -16.37
N PHE A 159 -4.72 1.07 -15.90
CA PHE A 159 -5.13 2.31 -15.26
C PHE A 159 -5.91 3.23 -16.21
N LYS A 160 -5.44 3.41 -17.45
CA LYS A 160 -6.16 4.18 -18.48
C LYS A 160 -7.53 3.58 -18.79
N LEU A 161 -7.62 2.25 -18.91
CA LEU A 161 -8.89 1.56 -19.14
C LEU A 161 -9.84 1.72 -17.96
N LEU A 162 -9.32 1.61 -16.73
CA LEU A 162 -10.09 1.82 -15.51
C LEU A 162 -10.64 3.25 -15.42
N LYS A 163 -9.83 4.28 -15.72
CA LYS A 163 -10.31 5.67 -15.76
C LYS A 163 -11.43 5.86 -16.79
N LYS A 164 -11.25 5.36 -18.01
CA LYS A 164 -12.30 5.42 -19.05
C LYS A 164 -13.60 4.76 -18.58
N LEU A 165 -13.47 3.60 -17.93
CA LEU A 165 -14.58 2.87 -17.40
C LEU A 165 -15.32 3.68 -16.34
N LEU A 166 -14.61 4.28 -15.38
CA LEU A 166 -15.19 5.14 -14.33
C LEU A 166 -15.94 6.35 -14.88
N VAL A 167 -15.37 7.03 -15.90
CA VAL A 167 -16.05 8.13 -16.61
C VAL A 167 -17.36 7.62 -17.22
N TYR A 168 -17.30 6.51 -17.95
CA TYR A 168 -18.49 5.90 -18.52
C TYR A 168 -19.53 5.52 -17.45
N LEU A 169 -19.13 4.96 -16.31
CA LEU A 169 -20.09 4.63 -15.23
C LEU A 169 -20.78 5.88 -14.69
N ASN A 170 -20.02 6.97 -14.52
CA ASN A 170 -20.53 8.24 -13.98
C ASN A 170 -21.52 8.88 -14.95
N GLU A 171 -21.21 8.90 -16.25
CA GLU A 171 -22.07 9.45 -17.30
C GLU A 171 -23.37 8.66 -17.46
N THR A 172 -23.27 7.32 -17.39
CA THR A 172 -24.42 6.43 -17.64
C THR A 172 -25.19 6.05 -16.38
N GLN A 173 -24.75 6.48 -15.19
CA GLN A 173 -25.36 6.19 -13.88
C GLN A 173 -25.66 4.69 -13.64
N LEU A 174 -24.87 3.81 -14.28
CA LEU A 174 -25.16 2.41 -14.62
C LEU A 174 -26.21 1.64 -13.81
N ASN A 175 -27.38 1.54 -14.44
CA ASN A 175 -28.15 0.30 -14.47
C ASN A 175 -27.72 -0.47 -15.74
N VAL A 176 -26.84 -1.47 -15.63
CA VAL A 176 -26.58 -2.39 -16.76
C VAL A 176 -27.75 -3.37 -16.84
N HIS A 177 -28.64 -3.19 -17.82
CA HIS A 177 -29.69 -4.17 -18.10
C HIS A 177 -29.09 -5.49 -18.59
N ASN A 178 -29.72 -6.60 -18.22
CA ASN A 178 -29.52 -7.88 -18.90
C ASN A 178 -29.84 -7.69 -20.39
N ILE A 179 -28.81 -7.54 -21.21
CA ILE A 179 -28.92 -7.91 -22.62
C ILE A 179 -28.70 -9.42 -22.60
N THR A 180 -29.83 -10.15 -22.53
CA THR A 180 -29.88 -11.59 -22.78
C THR A 180 -29.42 -11.89 -24.19
#